data_AF-A0A2E8L2Q4-F1
#
_entry.id   AF-A0A2E8L2Q4-F1
#
_cell.length_a   1.000
_cell.length_b   1.000
_cell.length_c   1.000
_cell.angle_alpha   90.00
_cell.angle_beta   90.00
_cell.angle_gamma   90.00
#
_symmetry.space_group_name_H-M   'P 1'
#
loop_
_entity.id
_entity.type
_entity.pdbx_description
1 polymer ?
#
loop_
_entity_poly.entity_id
_entity_poly.type
_entity_poly.pdbx_seq_one_letter_code
_entity_poly.pdbx_strand_id
1 'polypeptide(L)'
;MVKAYESVHKHRKKVNCAAKEHRRASDVVAKTRLAFRAASPGSSKRDALGLSLEQAKQVVGRAAEKAAIAKANMRTAKAQARAVEFAEAEKLRKRKEKVKRKEDLDKAIKAFVTKWDRERDREEAARDAKRAKKYAIKLSGLVSSSGDNDKKIAAAVAENAKATARRATKARKKRI
;
A
#
# COMPACT_ATOMS: atom_id res chain seq x y z
N MET A 1 1.09 -6.51 16.07
CA MET A 1 1.99 -5.33 16.21
C MET A 1 2.18 -4.78 17.63
N VAL A 2 1.17 -4.15 18.26
CA VAL A 2 1.35 -3.29 19.47
C VAL A 2 2.05 -3.99 20.64
N LYS A 3 1.63 -5.23 20.98
CA LYS A 3 2.23 -6.01 22.09
C LYS A 3 3.72 -6.31 21.91
N ALA A 4 4.18 -6.53 20.66
CA ALA A 4 5.58 -6.84 20.38
C ALA A 4 6.48 -5.61 20.54
N TYR A 5 5.99 -4.44 20.08
CA TYR A 5 6.67 -3.16 20.23
C TYR A 5 6.73 -2.67 21.68
N GLU A 6 5.65 -2.85 22.44
CA GLU A 6 5.63 -2.60 23.89
C GLU A 6 6.65 -3.46 24.64
N SER A 7 6.77 -4.73 24.26
CA SER A 7 7.78 -5.64 24.81
C SER A 7 9.19 -5.12 24.55
N VAL A 8 9.51 -4.71 23.32
CA VAL A 8 10.81 -4.10 22.98
C VAL A 8 11.08 -2.86 23.83
N HIS A 9 10.08 -1.99 24.01
CA HIS A 9 10.21 -0.78 24.81
C HIS A 9 10.47 -1.08 26.29
N LYS A 10 9.77 -2.06 26.86
CA LYS A 10 9.99 -2.54 28.24
C LYS A 10 11.42 -3.07 28.43
N HIS A 11 11.92 -3.85 27.48
CA HIS A 11 13.28 -4.40 27.52
C HIS A 11 14.34 -3.32 27.34
N ARG A 12 14.10 -2.31 26.50
CA ARG A 12 14.98 -1.14 26.36
C ARG A 12 15.13 -0.38 27.68
N LYS A 13 14.03 -0.15 28.42
CA LYS A 13 14.09 0.47 29.75
C LYS A 13 14.95 -0.36 30.71
N LYS A 14 14.77 -1.69 30.74
CA LYS A 14 15.57 -2.61 31.57
C LYS A 14 17.06 -2.58 31.22
N VAL A 15 17.41 -2.56 29.93
CA VAL A 15 18.80 -2.41 29.46
C VAL A 15 19.40 -1.12 29.96
N ASN A 16 18.68 0.00 29.86
CA ASN A 16 19.17 1.30 30.31
C ASN A 16 19.37 1.34 31.83
N CYS A 17 18.49 0.70 32.61
CA CYS A 17 18.63 0.58 34.05
C CYS A 17 19.88 -0.23 34.42
N ALA A 18 20.02 -1.44 33.86
CA ALA A 18 21.15 -2.32 34.11
C ALA A 18 22.49 -1.71 33.66
N ALA A 19 22.50 -0.94 32.57
CA ALA A 19 23.69 -0.22 32.12
C ALA A 19 24.11 0.89 33.10
N LYS A 20 23.15 1.63 33.68
CA LYS A 20 23.42 2.63 34.72
C LYS A 20 23.95 1.99 36.00
N GLU A 21 23.37 0.86 36.41
CA GLU A 21 23.83 0.09 37.57
C GLU A 21 25.27 -0.41 37.39
N HIS A 22 25.58 -1.01 36.24
CA HIS A 22 26.94 -1.45 35.92
C HIS A 22 27.95 -0.30 35.95
N ARG A 23 27.59 0.86 35.39
CA ARG A 23 28.44 2.06 35.40
C ARG A 23 28.73 2.52 36.83
N ARG A 24 27.70 2.63 37.67
CA ARG A 24 27.84 3.02 39.08
C ARG A 24 28.72 2.04 39.86
N ALA A 25 28.53 0.74 39.65
CA ALA A 25 29.35 -0.28 40.30
C ALA A 25 30.81 -0.18 39.85
N SER A 26 31.05 0.07 38.55
CA SER A 26 32.40 0.25 38.00
C SER A 26 33.09 1.49 38.58
N ASP A 27 32.35 2.59 38.75
CA ASP A 27 32.86 3.80 39.40
C ASP A 27 33.28 3.54 40.86
N VAL A 28 32.52 2.72 41.59
CA VAL A 28 32.88 2.29 42.96
C VAL A 28 34.18 1.49 42.94
N VAL A 29 34.32 0.51 42.04
CA VAL A 29 35.59 -0.25 41.89
C VAL A 29 36.76 0.67 41.59
N ALA A 30 36.58 1.64 40.68
CA ALA A 30 37.64 2.60 40.35
C ALA A 30 38.05 3.44 41.56
N LYS A 31 37.08 3.97 42.33
CA LYS A 31 37.35 4.75 43.54
C LYS A 31 38.04 3.92 44.62
N THR A 32 37.56 2.71 44.90
CA THR A 32 38.16 1.83 45.92
C THR A 32 39.57 1.40 45.50
N ARG A 33 39.81 1.16 44.21
CA ARG A 33 41.15 0.84 43.68
C ARG A 33 42.14 1.99 43.84
N LEU A 34 41.69 3.23 43.63
CA LEU A 34 42.52 4.42 43.85
C LEU A 34 42.85 4.59 45.33
N ALA A 35 41.85 4.46 46.21
CA ALA A 35 42.06 4.52 47.66
C ALA A 35 43.01 3.42 48.16
N PHE A 36 42.86 2.19 47.66
CA PHE A 36 43.77 1.08 47.98
C PHE A 36 45.21 1.36 47.56
N ARG A 37 45.42 1.95 46.37
CA ARG A 37 46.76 2.33 45.88
C ARG A 37 47.39 3.46 46.71
N ALA A 38 46.59 4.39 47.21
CA ALA A 38 47.05 5.51 48.03
C ALA A 38 47.35 5.12 49.49
N ALA A 39 46.84 3.98 49.97
CA ALA A 39 47.06 3.53 51.35
C ALA A 39 48.46 2.93 51.55
N SER A 40 49.05 3.18 52.72
CA SER A 40 50.38 2.68 53.09
C SER A 40 50.43 1.14 53.07
N PRO A 41 51.47 0.53 52.46
CA PRO A 41 51.69 -0.91 52.51
C PRO A 41 51.70 -1.44 53.95
N GLY A 42 51.06 -2.58 54.20
CA GLY A 42 51.00 -3.22 55.53
C GLY A 42 50.10 -2.53 56.55
N SER A 43 49.38 -1.46 56.18
CA SER A 43 48.41 -0.84 57.08
C SER A 43 47.08 -1.61 57.08
N SER A 44 46.46 -1.74 58.27
CA SER A 44 45.12 -2.34 58.41
C SER A 44 44.06 -1.67 57.53
N LYS A 45 44.22 -0.37 57.25
CA LYS A 45 43.39 0.38 56.31
C LYS A 45 43.51 -0.16 54.88
N ARG A 46 44.72 -0.53 54.44
CA ARG A 46 44.96 -1.10 53.10
C ARG A 46 44.34 -2.49 52.99
N ASP A 47 44.43 -3.31 54.04
CA ASP A 47 43.82 -4.65 54.06
C ASP A 47 42.28 -4.58 53.99
N ALA A 48 41.67 -3.67 54.75
CA ALA A 48 40.23 -3.42 54.69
C ALA A 48 39.78 -2.93 53.29
N LEU A 49 40.57 -2.05 52.65
CA LEU A 49 40.32 -1.61 51.28
C LEU A 49 40.49 -2.74 50.25
N GLY A 50 41.39 -3.69 50.50
CA GLY A 50 41.56 -4.89 49.67
C GLY A 50 40.31 -5.76 49.67
N LEU A 51 39.77 -6.05 50.87
CA LEU A 51 38.51 -6.79 51.01
C LEU A 51 37.33 -6.07 50.35
N SER A 52 37.24 -4.75 50.55
CA SER A 52 36.20 -3.92 49.92
C SER A 52 36.31 -3.91 48.40
N LEU A 53 37.54 -3.89 47.85
CA LEU A 53 37.76 -3.93 46.41
C LEU A 53 37.29 -5.26 45.80
N GLU A 54 37.55 -6.40 46.45
CA GLU A 54 37.06 -7.70 45.98
C GLU A 54 35.53 -7.79 46.02
N GLN A 55 34.90 -7.29 47.08
CA GLN A 55 33.43 -7.18 47.15
C GLN A 55 32.89 -6.30 46.01
N ALA A 56 33.50 -5.14 45.76
CA ALA A 56 33.10 -4.24 44.69
C ALA A 56 33.23 -4.89 43.30
N LYS A 57 34.29 -5.67 43.06
CA LYS A 57 34.47 -6.45 41.81
C LYS A 57 33.36 -7.48 41.63
N GLN A 58 32.96 -8.20 42.68
CA GLN A 58 31.84 -9.14 42.61
C GLN A 58 30.53 -8.43 42.26
N VAL A 59 30.27 -7.27 42.86
CA VAL A 59 29.07 -6.46 42.56
C VAL A 59 29.06 -5.99 41.10
N VAL A 60 30.21 -5.54 40.58
CA VAL A 60 30.37 -5.19 39.16
C VAL A 60 30.10 -6.39 38.25
N GLY A 61 30.66 -7.56 38.59
CA GLY A 61 30.43 -8.79 37.83
C GLY A 61 28.94 -9.14 37.72
N ARG A 62 28.21 -9.12 38.84
CA ARG A 62 26.75 -9.36 38.85
C ARG A 62 25.98 -8.30 38.06
N ALA A 63 26.39 -7.03 38.14
CA ALA A 63 25.76 -5.96 37.36
C ALA A 63 26.03 -6.10 35.85
N ALA A 64 27.23 -6.57 35.47
CA ALA A 64 27.60 -6.84 34.08
C ALA A 64 26.75 -7.98 33.50
N GLU A 65 26.59 -9.06 34.28
CA GLU A 65 25.74 -10.20 33.91
C GLU A 65 24.28 -9.78 33.72
N LYS A 66 23.71 -9.01 34.65
CA LYS A 66 22.36 -8.44 34.51
C LYS A 66 22.21 -7.60 33.24
N ALA A 67 23.22 -6.78 32.91
CA ALA A 67 23.21 -5.96 31.70
C ALA A 67 23.31 -6.82 30.43
N ALA A 68 24.09 -7.90 30.44
CA ALA A 68 24.21 -8.85 29.33
C ALA A 68 22.88 -9.58 29.08
N ILE A 69 22.25 -10.11 30.13
CA ILE A 69 20.94 -10.77 30.05
C ILE A 69 19.88 -9.80 29.53
N ALA A 70 19.84 -8.56 30.04
CA ALA A 70 18.89 -7.55 29.57
C ALA A 70 19.08 -7.24 28.07
N LYS A 71 20.33 -7.15 27.60
CA LYS A 71 20.64 -6.95 26.18
C LYS A 71 20.24 -8.14 25.32
N ALA A 72 20.48 -9.37 25.79
CA ALA A 72 20.06 -10.59 25.10
C ALA A 72 18.53 -10.63 24.93
N ASN A 73 17.79 -10.41 26.02
CA ASN A 73 16.33 -10.38 25.97
C ASN A 73 15.79 -9.27 25.03
N MET A 74 16.45 -8.12 24.97
CA MET A 74 16.10 -7.04 24.04
C MET A 74 16.31 -7.47 22.57
N ARG A 75 17.36 -8.22 22.26
CA ARG A 75 17.59 -8.78 20.91
C ARG A 75 16.48 -9.77 20.53
N THR A 76 16.14 -10.68 21.44
CA THR A 76 15.05 -11.65 21.22
C THR A 76 13.72 -10.95 21.00
N ALA A 77 13.38 -9.95 21.82
CA ALA A 77 12.16 -9.17 21.66
C ALA A 77 12.11 -8.44 20.30
N LYS A 78 13.24 -7.88 19.84
CA LYS A 78 13.33 -7.26 18.50
C LYS A 78 13.15 -8.26 17.38
N ALA A 79 13.74 -9.45 17.48
CA ALA A 79 13.59 -10.51 16.49
C ALA A 79 12.12 -10.95 16.39
N GLN A 80 11.45 -11.14 17.53
CA GLN A 80 10.02 -11.46 17.57
C GLN A 80 9.16 -10.35 16.95
N ALA A 81 9.45 -9.08 17.24
CA ALA A 81 8.74 -7.95 16.64
C ALA A 81 8.86 -7.95 15.11
N ARG A 82 10.08 -8.15 14.58
CA ARG A 82 10.31 -8.25 13.12
C ARG A 82 9.59 -9.45 12.49
N ALA A 83 9.58 -10.60 13.16
CA ALA A 83 8.87 -11.78 12.64
C ALA A 83 7.36 -11.52 12.50
N VAL A 84 6.76 -10.82 13.45
CA VAL A 84 5.34 -10.41 13.38
C VAL A 84 5.12 -9.43 12.21
N GLU A 85 6.03 -8.48 11.99
CA GLU A 85 5.94 -7.55 10.87
C GLU A 85 5.97 -8.26 9.52
N PHE A 86 6.90 -9.22 9.34
CA PHE A 86 6.97 -9.99 8.10
C PHE A 86 5.71 -10.82 7.87
N ALA A 87 5.18 -11.46 8.92
CA ALA A 87 3.95 -12.24 8.82
C ALA A 87 2.73 -11.37 8.45
N GLU A 88 2.62 -10.17 9.02
CA GLU A 88 1.55 -9.22 8.68
C GLU A 88 1.71 -8.65 7.26
N ALA A 89 2.95 -8.32 6.86
CA ALA A 89 3.27 -7.83 5.52
C ALA A 89 2.94 -8.87 4.43
N GLU A 90 3.21 -10.15 4.67
CA GLU A 90 2.87 -11.21 3.73
C GLU A 90 1.36 -11.39 3.58
N LYS A 91 0.61 -11.34 4.70
CA LYS A 91 -0.86 -11.35 4.67
C LYS A 91 -1.41 -10.17 3.87
N LEU A 92 -0.83 -8.98 4.05
CA LEU A 92 -1.21 -7.79 3.30
C LEU A 92 -0.90 -7.95 1.80
N ARG A 93 0.27 -8.51 1.44
CA ARG A 93 0.63 -8.79 0.05
C ARG A 93 -0.38 -9.73 -0.61
N LYS A 94 -0.74 -10.83 0.06
CA LYS A 94 -1.75 -11.78 -0.43
C LYS A 94 -3.12 -11.12 -0.61
N ARG A 95 -3.52 -10.21 0.27
CA ARG A 95 -4.77 -9.44 0.13
C ARG A 95 -4.73 -8.49 -1.06
N LYS A 96 -3.64 -7.72 -1.21
CA LYS A 96 -3.46 -6.79 -2.35
C LYS A 96 -3.47 -7.53 -3.68
N GLU A 97 -2.82 -8.69 -3.76
CA GLU A 97 -2.81 -9.49 -4.97
C GLU A 97 -4.21 -9.99 -5.35
N LYS A 98 -5.00 -10.44 -4.37
CA LYS A 98 -6.41 -10.84 -4.61
C LYS A 98 -7.27 -9.68 -5.11
N VAL A 99 -7.08 -8.47 -4.57
CA VAL A 99 -7.79 -7.27 -5.02
C VAL A 99 -7.42 -6.95 -6.47
N LYS A 100 -6.12 -6.93 -6.78
CA LYS A 100 -5.65 -6.67 -8.15
C LYS A 100 -6.20 -7.68 -9.16
N ARG A 101 -6.21 -8.98 -8.81
CA ARG A 101 -6.81 -10.01 -9.68
C ARG A 101 -8.29 -9.78 -9.96
N LYS A 102 -9.05 -9.28 -8.98
CA LYS A 102 -10.47 -8.91 -9.18
C LYS A 102 -10.60 -7.69 -10.07
N GLU A 103 -9.80 -6.65 -9.84
CA GLU A 103 -9.80 -5.44 -10.67
C GLU A 103 -9.42 -5.75 -12.13
N ASP A 104 -8.44 -6.63 -12.34
CA ASP A 104 -8.03 -7.09 -13.67
C ASP A 104 -9.15 -7.88 -14.35
N LEU A 105 -9.86 -8.75 -13.61
CA LEU A 105 -11.03 -9.48 -14.11
C LEU A 105 -12.17 -8.53 -14.49
N ASP A 106 -12.52 -7.58 -13.63
CA ASP A 106 -13.57 -6.60 -13.90
C ASP A 106 -13.23 -5.73 -15.11
N LYS A 107 -11.95 -5.38 -15.27
CA LYS A 107 -11.46 -4.66 -16.45
C LYS A 107 -11.59 -5.49 -17.72
N ALA A 108 -11.26 -6.78 -17.67
CA ALA A 108 -11.44 -7.70 -18.79
C ALA A 108 -12.92 -7.87 -19.15
N ILE A 109 -13.81 -8.01 -18.17
CA ILE A 109 -15.27 -8.09 -18.37
C ILE A 109 -15.78 -6.80 -19.03
N LYS A 110 -15.41 -5.63 -18.50
CA LYS A 110 -15.82 -4.34 -19.09
C LYS A 110 -15.34 -4.18 -20.53
N ALA A 111 -14.09 -4.57 -20.83
CA ALA A 111 -13.55 -4.53 -22.17
C ALA A 111 -14.33 -5.48 -23.12
N PHE A 112 -14.66 -6.68 -22.65
CA PHE A 112 -15.46 -7.64 -23.40
C PHE A 112 -16.86 -7.12 -23.69
N VAL A 113 -17.59 -6.64 -22.68
CA VAL A 113 -18.93 -6.07 -22.83
C VAL A 113 -18.93 -4.89 -23.79
N THR A 114 -17.95 -3.98 -23.66
CA THR A 114 -17.81 -2.83 -24.57
C THR A 114 -17.59 -3.27 -26.02
N LYS A 115 -16.79 -4.32 -26.24
CA LYS A 115 -16.56 -4.87 -27.58
C LYS A 115 -17.84 -5.51 -28.13
N TRP A 116 -18.57 -6.25 -27.30
CA TRP A 116 -19.81 -6.91 -27.67
C TRP A 116 -20.91 -5.90 -28.05
N ASP A 117 -21.09 -4.85 -27.26
CA ASP A 117 -22.09 -3.81 -27.52
C ASP A 117 -21.80 -3.07 -28.82
N ARG A 118 -20.52 -2.73 -29.10
CA ARG A 118 -20.13 -2.13 -30.38
C ARG A 118 -20.46 -3.01 -31.58
N GLU A 119 -20.33 -4.33 -31.42
CA GLU A 119 -20.64 -5.25 -32.51
C GLU A 119 -22.16 -5.37 -32.73
N ARG A 120 -22.94 -5.42 -31.64
CA ARG A 120 -24.40 -5.36 -31.72
C ARG A 120 -24.89 -4.06 -32.36
N ASP A 121 -24.37 -2.92 -31.95
CA ASP A 121 -24.75 -1.60 -32.50
C ASP A 121 -24.48 -1.53 -34.01
N ARG A 122 -23.37 -2.11 -34.49
CA ARG A 122 -23.06 -2.20 -35.91
C ARG A 122 -24.02 -3.10 -36.65
N GLU A 123 -24.35 -4.24 -36.07
CA GLU A 123 -25.29 -5.19 -36.68
C GLU A 123 -26.70 -4.61 -36.75
N GLU A 124 -27.16 -3.95 -35.70
CA GLU A 124 -28.43 -3.21 -35.69
C GLU A 124 -28.43 -2.09 -36.72
N ALA A 125 -27.37 -1.27 -36.78
CA ALA A 125 -27.23 -0.23 -37.80
C ALA A 125 -27.26 -0.80 -39.23
N ALA A 126 -26.66 -1.97 -39.47
CA ALA A 126 -26.69 -2.64 -40.76
C ALA A 126 -28.09 -3.17 -41.12
N ARG A 127 -28.84 -3.71 -40.15
CA ARG A 127 -30.24 -4.13 -40.34
C ARG A 127 -31.14 -2.93 -40.64
N ASP A 128 -30.96 -1.83 -39.92
CA ASP A 128 -31.71 -0.59 -40.14
C ASP A 128 -31.39 0.04 -41.50
N ALA A 129 -30.12 0.03 -41.90
CA ALA A 129 -29.72 0.47 -43.24
C ALA A 129 -30.37 -0.39 -44.35
N LYS A 130 -30.44 -1.72 -44.18
CA LYS A 130 -31.15 -2.62 -45.12
C LYS A 130 -32.64 -2.31 -45.18
N ARG A 131 -33.30 -2.09 -44.04
CA ARG A 131 -34.71 -1.69 -43.97
C ARG A 131 -34.94 -0.36 -44.67
N ALA A 132 -34.13 0.66 -44.36
CA ALA A 132 -34.21 1.97 -44.98
C ALA A 132 -34.04 1.89 -46.50
N LYS A 133 -33.08 1.09 -47.00
CA LYS A 133 -32.90 0.85 -48.44
C LYS A 133 -34.15 0.23 -49.08
N LYS A 134 -34.76 -0.78 -48.43
CA LYS A 134 -35.98 -1.42 -48.94
C LYS A 134 -37.15 -0.43 -49.01
N TYR A 135 -37.31 0.41 -47.99
CA TYR A 135 -38.33 1.47 -47.98
C TYR A 135 -38.07 2.53 -49.05
N ALA A 136 -36.82 2.97 -49.22
CA ALA A 136 -36.44 3.94 -50.25
C ALA A 136 -36.74 3.42 -51.67
N ILE A 137 -36.47 2.14 -51.94
CA ILE A 137 -36.81 1.51 -53.22
C ILE A 137 -38.33 1.48 -53.44
N LYS A 138 -39.12 1.10 -52.42
CA LYS A 138 -40.59 1.13 -52.51
C LYS A 138 -41.11 2.53 -52.80
N LEU A 139 -40.60 3.54 -52.09
CA LEU A 139 -40.97 4.94 -52.31
C LEU A 139 -40.55 5.41 -53.71
N SER A 140 -39.37 5.04 -54.19
CA SER A 140 -38.94 5.37 -55.55
C SER A 140 -39.84 4.74 -56.61
N GLY A 141 -40.31 3.51 -56.42
CA GLY A 141 -41.27 2.87 -57.33
C GLY A 141 -42.61 3.61 -57.37
N LEU A 142 -43.12 4.01 -56.21
CA LEU A 142 -44.33 4.83 -56.08
C LEU A 142 -44.17 6.22 -56.73
N VAL A 143 -43.01 6.83 -56.56
CA VAL A 143 -42.69 8.12 -57.18
C VAL A 143 -42.57 7.97 -58.71
N SER A 144 -41.98 6.88 -59.22
CA SER A 144 -41.92 6.63 -60.66
C SER A 144 -43.29 6.45 -61.30
N SER A 145 -44.27 5.90 -60.57
CA SER A 145 -45.68 5.78 -61.00
C SER A 145 -46.55 7.00 -60.67
N SER A 146 -46.00 8.02 -60.00
CA SER A 146 -46.70 9.27 -59.68
C SER A 146 -46.52 10.31 -60.80
N GLY A 147 -47.52 11.19 -60.97
CA GLY A 147 -47.49 12.25 -61.99
C GLY A 147 -46.43 13.31 -61.70
N ASP A 148 -46.06 14.10 -62.71
CA ASP A 148 -44.92 15.04 -62.65
C ASP A 148 -45.01 16.09 -61.51
N ASN A 149 -46.21 16.37 -61.01
CA ASN A 149 -46.44 17.26 -59.87
C ASN A 149 -46.02 16.62 -58.53
N ASP A 150 -46.29 15.33 -58.33
CA ASP A 150 -45.91 14.61 -57.10
C ASP A 150 -44.39 14.39 -57.02
N LYS A 151 -43.74 14.18 -58.17
CA LYS A 151 -42.28 14.10 -58.29
C LYS A 151 -41.59 15.41 -57.87
N LYS A 152 -42.15 16.57 -58.23
CA LYS A 152 -41.62 17.88 -57.83
C LYS A 152 -41.76 18.13 -56.33
N ILE A 153 -42.89 17.74 -55.74
CA ILE A 153 -43.13 17.86 -54.28
C ILE A 153 -42.18 16.93 -53.51
N ALA A 154 -42.05 15.67 -53.93
CA ALA A 154 -41.13 14.71 -53.32
C ALA A 154 -39.66 15.18 -53.40
N ALA A 155 -39.24 15.77 -54.51
CA ALA A 155 -37.90 16.34 -54.67
C ALA A 155 -37.65 17.52 -53.71
N ALA A 156 -38.64 18.42 -53.56
CA ALA A 156 -38.56 19.55 -52.63
C ALA A 156 -38.47 19.08 -51.16
N VAL A 157 -39.25 18.07 -50.78
CA VAL A 157 -39.21 17.49 -49.42
C VAL A 157 -37.87 16.78 -49.16
N ALA A 158 -37.34 16.06 -50.14
CA ALA A 158 -36.05 15.39 -50.03
C ALA A 158 -34.88 16.38 -49.86
N GLU A 159 -34.87 17.49 -50.59
CA GLU A 159 -33.86 18.55 -50.41
C GLU A 159 -33.98 19.23 -49.04
N ASN A 160 -35.20 19.48 -48.57
CA ASN A 160 -35.41 20.08 -47.25
C ASN A 160 -34.95 19.12 -46.11
N ALA A 161 -35.20 17.82 -46.25
CA ALA A 161 -34.70 16.81 -45.33
C ALA A 161 -33.15 16.75 -45.31
N LYS A 162 -32.49 16.81 -46.48
CA LYS A 162 -31.02 16.88 -46.57
C LYS A 162 -30.46 18.15 -45.91
N ALA A 163 -31.07 19.30 -46.14
CA ALA A 163 -30.66 20.56 -45.50
C ALA A 163 -30.78 20.48 -43.98
N THR A 164 -31.83 19.84 -43.48
CA THR A 164 -32.08 19.66 -42.04
C THR A 164 -31.07 18.71 -41.40
N ALA A 165 -30.74 17.59 -42.06
CA ALA A 165 -29.69 16.67 -41.62
C ALA A 165 -28.30 17.33 -41.57
N ARG A 166 -27.98 18.21 -42.53
CA ARG A 166 -26.74 19.01 -42.54
C ARG A 166 -26.68 20.03 -41.40
N ARG A 167 -27.83 20.61 -41.00
CA ARG A 167 -27.91 21.52 -39.84
C ARG A 167 -27.75 20.77 -38.52
N ALA A 168 -28.37 19.60 -38.37
CA ALA A 168 -28.26 18.76 -37.18
C ALA A 168 -26.83 18.23 -36.94
N THR A 169 -26.14 17.82 -38.01
CA THR A 169 -24.73 17.38 -37.92
C THR A 169 -23.78 18.52 -37.58
N LYS A 170 -23.99 19.74 -38.09
CA LYS A 170 -23.24 20.94 -37.65
C LYS A 170 -23.51 21.31 -36.19
N ALA A 171 -24.76 21.20 -35.72
CA ALA A 171 -25.11 21.48 -34.33
C ALA A 171 -24.47 20.48 -33.34
N ARG A 172 -24.36 19.21 -33.73
CA ARG A 172 -23.72 18.16 -32.92
C ARG A 172 -22.20 18.33 -32.80
N LYS A 173 -21.53 18.92 -33.80
CA LYS A 173 -20.08 19.24 -33.78
C LYS A 173 -19.71 20.44 -32.90
N LYS A 174 -20.66 21.34 -32.56
CA LYS A 174 -20.43 22.49 -31.67
C LYS A 174 -20.64 22.18 -30.19
N ARG A 175 -21.17 20.99 -29.85
CA ARG A 175 -21.48 20.55 -28.48
C ARG A 175 -20.48 19.55 -27.89
N ILE A 176 -19.46 19.16 -28.67
CA ILE A 176 -18.27 18.42 -28.22
C ILE A 176 -17.16 19.47 -28.06
#